data_AF-A0A060HHE4-F1
#
_entry.id   AF-A0A060HHE4-F1
#
_cell.length_a   1.000
_cell.length_b   1.000
_cell.length_c   1.000
_cell.angle_alpha   90.00
_cell.angle_beta   90.00
_cell.angle_gamma   90.00
#
_symmetry.space_group_name_H-M   'P 1'
#
loop_
_entity.id
_entity.type
_entity.pdbx_description
1 polymer ?
#
loop_
_entity_poly.entity_id
_entity_poly.type
_entity_poly.pdbx_seq_one_letter_code
_entity_poly.pdbx_strand_id
1 'polypeptide(L)'
;MMTTRIWHVVRGSSVYSLSAGSLPTVAVYGLSTEGYRIASAIAVKGAKVSLIDESLRNAISLKADIARTYPNVSSLVEDEPLLGLEPMDVAIGNASYLFFAPRIRKTGTDVKADVAAKFKDAVKALKKGSSVVYMLPAGIGGNNENIALIEHVTGMAAGQDVSYYYMPSSPIAPGTETLVGSAKSKQDSNLAKMLYDTDGKKKVSFVDIYSAELSHVIRTLSHYSGMASILEVCKKATDGSLPANELMHGTFSDLYIDDVTSGLYDLRIIGSSLDGAGPLMYLVNGSIRGIEGYTKHLIDQVRGTLKKRDLKASRTKVAIAWTLDPHEMRGDKIDLLSSLETKVRDYIGDVERHQGPTFDLYHTDKTTVVITCSKVDYDKVVSKNRQSDDFIVIKANPLCETLLQE
;
A
#
# COMPACT_ATOMS: atom_id res chain seq x y z
N MET A 1 -52.67 -31.70 -32.33
CA MET A 1 -52.44 -31.60 -30.87
C MET A 1 -50.94 -31.48 -30.66
N MET A 2 -50.34 -30.29 -30.69
CA MET A 2 -50.25 -29.32 -29.59
C MET A 2 -49.82 -29.94 -28.26
N THR A 3 -48.54 -29.78 -27.92
CA THR A 3 -48.08 -29.63 -26.53
C THR A 3 -46.87 -28.71 -26.49
N THR A 4 -47.14 -27.49 -26.08
CA THR A 4 -46.22 -26.41 -25.72
C THR A 4 -45.65 -26.69 -24.32
N ARG A 5 -44.36 -26.38 -24.05
CA ARG A 5 -43.89 -25.77 -22.79
C ARG A 5 -42.44 -25.27 -22.92
N ILE A 6 -42.28 -23.97 -23.19
CA ILE A 6 -41.81 -22.89 -22.29
C ILE A 6 -40.29 -22.91 -22.07
N TRP A 7 -39.59 -22.07 -22.85
CA TRP A 7 -38.26 -21.56 -22.52
C TRP A 7 -38.42 -20.36 -21.57
N HIS A 8 -37.78 -20.43 -20.40
CA HIS A 8 -37.64 -19.26 -19.54
C HIS A 8 -36.65 -18.27 -20.17
N VAL A 9 -37.18 -17.15 -20.65
CA VAL A 9 -36.40 -15.97 -20.99
C VAL A 9 -35.98 -15.28 -19.70
N VAL A 10 -34.70 -15.39 -19.32
CA VAL A 10 -34.11 -14.50 -18.32
C VAL A 10 -33.92 -13.14 -18.98
N ARG A 11 -34.84 -12.22 -18.67
CA ARG A 11 -34.75 -10.81 -19.05
C ARG A 11 -33.67 -10.12 -18.21
N GLY A 12 -32.84 -9.32 -18.88
CA GLY A 12 -32.32 -8.07 -18.29
C GLY A 12 -30.82 -8.00 -18.01
N SER A 13 -29.97 -8.22 -19.00
CA SER A 13 -28.66 -7.55 -19.04
C SER A 13 -28.92 -6.07 -19.30
N SER A 14 -28.91 -5.23 -18.25
CA SER A 14 -28.93 -3.77 -18.41
C SER A 14 -27.61 -3.34 -19.04
N VAL A 15 -27.59 -3.29 -20.37
CA VAL A 15 -26.59 -2.55 -21.13
C VAL A 15 -26.77 -1.09 -20.74
N TYR A 16 -25.81 -0.56 -19.98
CA TYR A 16 -25.77 0.86 -19.65
C TYR A 16 -25.77 1.67 -20.95
N SER A 17 -26.89 2.33 -21.26
CA SER A 17 -26.92 3.35 -22.30
C SER A 17 -26.03 4.51 -21.83
N LEU A 18 -24.93 4.72 -22.54
CA LEU A 18 -24.03 5.84 -22.35
C LEU A 18 -24.75 7.13 -22.75
N SER A 19 -25.36 7.83 -21.78
CA SER A 19 -25.66 9.24 -21.99
C SER A 19 -24.35 10.02 -22.06
N ALA A 20 -24.20 10.81 -23.12
CA ALA A 20 -23.04 11.66 -23.39
C ALA A 20 -23.02 12.90 -22.46
N GLY A 21 -23.04 12.68 -21.15
CA GLY A 21 -22.69 13.71 -20.17
C GLY A 21 -21.17 13.76 -20.04
N SER A 22 -20.59 14.96 -19.99
CA SER A 22 -19.18 15.13 -19.66
C SER A 22 -18.89 14.48 -18.30
N LEU A 23 -17.83 13.67 -18.22
CA LEU A 23 -17.39 13.11 -16.94
C LEU A 23 -17.10 14.24 -15.93
N PRO A 24 -17.34 13.99 -14.63
CA PRO A 24 -17.18 15.00 -13.60
C PRO A 24 -15.74 15.49 -13.46
N THR A 25 -15.56 16.67 -12.88
CA THR A 25 -14.25 17.19 -12.48
C THR A 25 -13.77 16.49 -11.21
N VAL A 26 -12.48 16.13 -11.16
CA VAL A 26 -11.91 15.33 -10.07
C VAL A 26 -10.63 15.99 -9.56
N ALA A 27 -10.52 16.13 -8.25
CA ALA A 27 -9.27 16.40 -7.56
C ALA A 27 -8.80 15.13 -6.85
N VAL A 28 -7.51 14.81 -6.95
CA VAL A 28 -6.89 13.71 -6.20
C VAL A 28 -5.84 14.30 -5.27
N TYR A 29 -6.15 14.32 -3.97
CA TYR A 29 -5.26 14.79 -2.93
C TYR A 29 -4.21 13.73 -2.61
N GLY A 30 -2.96 14.01 -2.97
CA GLY A 30 -1.83 13.14 -2.70
C GLY A 30 -1.10 12.71 -3.96
N LEU A 31 0.13 13.18 -4.14
CA LEU A 31 1.05 12.70 -5.18
C LEU A 31 1.71 11.38 -4.74
N SER A 32 0.85 10.40 -4.42
CA SER A 32 1.21 9.03 -4.11
C SER A 32 1.06 8.13 -5.33
N THR A 33 1.65 6.94 -5.31
CA THR A 33 1.48 5.93 -6.37
C THR A 33 0.01 5.53 -6.53
N GLU A 34 -0.70 5.34 -5.43
CA GLU A 34 -2.13 5.02 -5.44
C GLU A 34 -2.99 6.18 -5.93
N GLY A 35 -2.67 7.41 -5.50
CA GLY A 35 -3.30 8.65 -5.97
C GLY A 35 -3.09 8.85 -7.47
N TYR A 36 -1.86 8.73 -7.95
CA TYR A 36 -1.53 8.85 -9.37
C TYR A 36 -2.18 7.76 -10.21
N ARG A 37 -2.21 6.52 -9.73
CA ARG A 37 -2.85 5.41 -10.43
C ARG A 37 -4.35 5.67 -10.62
N ILE A 38 -5.05 6.13 -9.58
CA ILE A 38 -6.48 6.45 -9.71
C ILE A 38 -6.71 7.69 -10.58
N ALA A 39 -5.89 8.73 -10.42
CA ALA A 39 -5.94 9.94 -11.22
C ALA A 39 -5.77 9.62 -12.73
N SER A 40 -4.74 8.84 -13.06
CA SER A 40 -4.44 8.43 -14.43
C SER A 40 -5.56 7.58 -15.04
N ALA A 41 -6.08 6.60 -14.29
CA ALA A 41 -7.18 5.76 -14.74
C ALA A 41 -8.45 6.58 -15.03
N ILE A 42 -8.73 7.60 -14.23
CA ILE A 42 -9.86 8.51 -14.43
C ILE A 42 -9.61 9.47 -15.61
N ALA A 43 -8.40 10.02 -15.73
CA ALA A 43 -8.01 10.94 -16.80
C ALA A 43 -8.09 10.27 -18.19
N VAL A 44 -7.61 9.02 -18.30
CA VAL A 44 -7.65 8.25 -19.56
C VAL A 44 -9.08 7.99 -20.04
N LYS A 45 -10.06 7.98 -19.13
CA LYS A 45 -11.50 7.88 -19.46
C LYS A 45 -12.12 9.20 -19.91
N GLY A 46 -11.38 10.30 -19.86
CA GLY A 46 -11.80 11.62 -20.36
C GLY A 46 -12.34 12.57 -19.29
N ALA A 47 -12.20 12.25 -18.00
CA ALA A 47 -12.52 13.20 -16.94
C ALA A 47 -11.43 14.28 -16.81
N LYS A 48 -11.79 15.46 -16.29
CA LYS A 48 -10.82 16.49 -15.94
C LYS A 48 -10.26 16.20 -14.56
N VAL A 49 -8.96 15.90 -14.48
CA VAL A 49 -8.31 15.49 -13.23
C VAL A 49 -7.24 16.49 -12.84
N SER A 50 -7.27 16.94 -11.58
CA SER A 50 -6.21 17.72 -10.95
C SER A 50 -5.55 16.85 -9.87
N LEU A 51 -4.27 16.52 -10.04
CA LEU A 51 -3.50 15.71 -9.09
C LEU A 51 -2.69 16.63 -8.18
N ILE A 52 -2.96 16.60 -6.88
CA ILE A 52 -2.40 17.53 -5.91
C ILE A 52 -1.14 16.95 -5.29
N ASP A 53 -0.02 17.71 -5.35
CA ASP A 53 1.10 17.49 -4.45
C ASP A 53 0.83 18.22 -3.13
N GLU A 54 0.55 17.43 -2.10
CA GLU A 54 0.24 17.90 -0.76
C GLU A 54 1.40 18.66 -0.09
N SER A 55 2.64 18.43 -0.55
CA SER A 55 3.85 19.07 -0.01
C SER A 55 4.05 20.46 -0.61
N LEU A 56 3.77 20.60 -1.91
CA LEU A 56 3.92 21.86 -2.65
C LEU A 56 2.64 22.70 -2.68
N ARG A 57 1.49 22.11 -2.28
CA ARG A 57 0.16 22.75 -2.28
C ARG A 57 -0.26 23.28 -3.65
N ASN A 58 0.17 22.59 -4.70
CA ASN A 58 -0.21 22.82 -6.09
C ASN A 58 -0.89 21.57 -6.66
N ALA A 59 -1.53 21.70 -7.81
CA ALA A 59 -2.16 20.62 -8.53
C ALA A 59 -1.72 20.59 -9.98
N ILE A 60 -1.32 19.41 -10.44
CA ILE A 60 -0.96 19.09 -11.82
C ILE A 60 -2.25 18.77 -12.58
N SER A 61 -2.49 19.46 -13.69
CA SER A 61 -3.60 19.13 -14.58
C SER A 61 -3.28 17.85 -15.36
N LEU A 62 -3.89 16.74 -14.97
CA LEU A 62 -3.62 15.42 -15.54
C LEU A 62 -4.60 15.11 -16.68
N LYS A 63 -4.13 15.32 -17.91
CA LYS A 63 -4.85 14.95 -19.14
C LYS A 63 -4.55 13.51 -19.56
N ALA A 64 -5.38 12.95 -20.44
CA ALA A 64 -5.25 11.57 -20.90
C ALA A 64 -3.92 11.27 -21.62
N ASP A 65 -3.38 12.24 -22.37
CA ASP A 65 -2.07 12.17 -23.02
C ASP A 65 -0.92 12.17 -22.01
N ILE A 66 -0.97 13.06 -21.01
CA ILE A 66 0.00 13.10 -19.91
C ILE A 66 0.00 11.75 -19.15
N ALA A 67 -1.18 11.27 -18.75
CA ALA A 67 -1.33 10.00 -18.03
C ALA A 67 -0.85 8.77 -18.82
N ARG A 68 -0.89 8.81 -20.16
CA ARG A 68 -0.35 7.74 -21.03
C ARG A 68 1.15 7.88 -21.27
N THR A 69 1.68 9.10 -21.20
CA THR A 69 3.11 9.39 -21.42
C THR A 69 3.94 9.00 -20.21
N TYR A 70 3.44 9.29 -19.00
CA TYR A 70 4.16 9.04 -17.75
C TYR A 70 3.60 7.79 -17.03
N PRO A 71 4.28 6.63 -17.09
CA PRO A 71 3.75 5.39 -16.55
C PRO A 71 3.68 5.36 -15.01
N ASN A 72 4.44 6.20 -14.31
CA ASN A 72 4.51 6.23 -12.85
C ASN A 72 4.82 7.64 -12.31
N VAL A 73 4.71 7.80 -10.99
CA VAL A 73 4.93 9.09 -10.30
C VAL A 73 6.34 9.61 -10.52
N SER A 74 7.37 8.75 -10.45
CA SER A 74 8.77 9.17 -10.66
C SER A 74 8.95 9.84 -12.01
N SER A 75 8.46 9.23 -13.10
CA SER A 75 8.53 9.80 -14.44
C SER A 75 7.74 11.10 -14.60
N LEU A 76 6.62 11.26 -13.88
CA LEU A 76 5.83 12.50 -13.91
C LEU A 76 6.56 13.64 -13.19
N VAL A 77 7.19 13.34 -12.05
CA VAL A 77 7.88 14.33 -11.21
C VAL A 77 9.14 14.87 -11.90
N GLU A 78 9.87 14.02 -12.62
CA GLU A 78 11.05 14.44 -13.38
C GLU A 78 10.74 15.56 -14.39
N ASP A 79 9.55 15.50 -15.01
CA ASP A 79 9.09 16.47 -16.00
C ASP A 79 8.02 17.45 -15.47
N GLU A 80 7.77 17.49 -14.15
CA GLU A 80 6.78 18.39 -13.51
C GLU A 80 6.93 19.86 -13.93
N PRO A 81 8.14 20.44 -14.07
CA PRO A 81 8.30 21.83 -14.50
C PRO A 81 7.67 22.17 -15.86
N LEU A 82 7.37 21.15 -16.68
CA LEU A 82 6.75 21.30 -17.99
C LEU A 82 5.21 21.22 -17.93
N LEU A 83 4.65 20.87 -16.78
CA LEU A 83 3.22 20.61 -16.60
C LEU A 83 2.48 21.87 -16.11
N GLY A 84 1.20 21.95 -16.47
CA GLY A 84 0.33 23.02 -16.00
C GLY A 84 -0.01 22.84 -14.51
N LEU A 85 0.27 23.86 -13.72
CA LEU A 85 0.02 23.89 -12.28
C LEU A 85 -1.10 24.89 -11.94
N GLU A 86 -1.95 24.51 -10.98
CA GLU A 86 -2.91 25.41 -10.34
C GLU A 86 -2.84 25.30 -8.81
N PRO A 87 -3.26 26.31 -8.03
CA PRO A 87 -3.29 26.21 -6.58
C PRO A 87 -4.22 25.10 -6.09
N MET A 88 -3.81 24.37 -5.04
CA MET A 88 -4.59 23.26 -4.45
C MET A 88 -6.03 23.65 -4.12
N ASP A 89 -6.24 24.79 -3.47
CA ASP A 89 -7.58 25.24 -3.05
C ASP A 89 -8.50 25.52 -4.27
N VAL A 90 -7.93 25.95 -5.40
CA VAL A 90 -8.66 26.17 -6.65
C VAL A 90 -9.06 24.84 -7.29
N ALA A 91 -8.13 23.89 -7.37
CA ALA A 91 -8.40 22.54 -7.88
C ALA A 91 -9.52 21.86 -7.09
N ILE A 92 -9.44 21.88 -5.76
CA ILE A 92 -10.45 21.28 -4.86
C ILE A 92 -11.79 22.01 -5.01
N GLY A 93 -11.79 23.34 -5.02
CA GLY A 93 -13.01 24.13 -5.15
C GLY A 93 -13.72 23.97 -6.49
N ASN A 94 -13.05 23.48 -7.53
CA ASN A 94 -13.64 23.24 -8.85
C ASN A 94 -14.00 21.76 -9.08
N ALA A 95 -13.60 20.86 -8.19
CA ALA A 95 -13.83 19.43 -8.32
C ALA A 95 -15.24 19.04 -7.85
N SER A 96 -15.87 18.11 -8.58
CA SER A 96 -17.08 17.44 -8.13
C SER A 96 -16.75 16.27 -7.20
N TYR A 97 -15.58 15.65 -7.38
CA TYR A 97 -15.07 14.57 -6.52
C TYR A 97 -13.67 14.89 -6.02
N LEU A 98 -13.45 14.72 -4.72
CA LEU A 98 -12.16 14.77 -4.07
C LEU A 98 -11.77 13.35 -3.62
N PHE A 99 -10.76 12.75 -4.24
CA PHE A 99 -10.15 11.51 -3.76
C PHE A 99 -9.03 11.85 -2.78
N PHE A 100 -9.04 11.25 -1.59
CA PHE A 100 -8.03 11.50 -0.57
C PHE A 100 -7.09 10.29 -0.44
N ALA A 101 -5.89 10.41 -1.01
CA ALA A 101 -4.85 9.38 -1.06
C ALA A 101 -3.43 9.96 -0.79
N PRO A 102 -3.20 10.65 0.34
CA PRO A 102 -1.95 11.34 0.62
C PRO A 102 -0.81 10.38 0.97
N ARG A 103 0.44 10.81 0.77
CA ARG A 103 1.60 10.09 1.30
C ARG A 103 1.67 10.22 2.82
N ILE A 104 1.79 9.09 3.50
CA ILE A 104 2.00 9.01 4.95
C ILE A 104 3.46 8.69 5.19
N ARG A 105 4.16 9.61 5.87
CA ARG A 105 5.60 9.49 6.15
C ARG A 105 5.94 9.57 7.63
N LYS A 106 4.96 9.91 8.47
CA LYS A 106 5.08 9.78 9.92
C LYS A 106 4.63 8.39 10.35
N THR A 107 5.27 7.86 11.39
CA THR A 107 4.95 6.58 12.01
C THR A 107 4.66 6.77 13.50
N GLY A 108 4.20 5.72 14.18
CA GLY A 108 3.92 5.78 15.61
C GLY A 108 2.70 6.65 15.97
N THR A 109 2.78 7.36 17.09
CA THR A 109 1.64 8.11 17.68
C THR A 109 1.21 9.32 16.87
N ASP A 110 2.13 9.91 16.09
CA ASP A 110 1.89 11.18 15.39
C ASP A 110 1.12 10.99 14.08
N VAL A 111 0.99 9.74 13.61
CA VAL A 111 0.42 9.44 12.30
C VAL A 111 -1.05 9.85 12.20
N LYS A 112 -1.85 9.62 13.26
CA LYS A 112 -3.28 9.97 13.28
C LYS A 112 -3.47 11.49 13.16
N ALA A 113 -2.64 12.26 13.88
CA ALA A 113 -2.67 13.72 13.82
C ALA A 113 -2.22 14.26 12.46
N ASP A 114 -1.19 13.65 11.85
CA ASP A 114 -0.72 14.01 10.50
C ASP A 114 -1.79 13.79 9.42
N VAL A 115 -2.44 12.62 9.46
CA VAL A 115 -3.53 12.28 8.53
C VAL A 115 -4.71 13.23 8.72
N ALA A 116 -5.10 13.52 9.96
CA ALA A 116 -6.19 14.45 10.26
C ALA A 116 -5.88 15.88 9.79
N ALA A 117 -4.63 16.34 9.94
CA ALA A 117 -4.19 17.65 9.44
C ALA A 117 -4.27 17.71 7.90
N LYS A 118 -3.74 16.70 7.21
CA LYS A 118 -3.84 16.59 5.74
C LYS A 118 -5.29 16.53 5.27
N PHE A 119 -6.14 15.79 5.97
CA PHE A 119 -7.54 15.66 5.61
C PHE A 119 -8.28 16.98 5.82
N LYS A 120 -8.02 17.69 6.91
CA LYS A 120 -8.51 19.04 7.16
C LYS A 120 -8.12 20.01 6.03
N ASP A 121 -6.86 19.97 5.59
CA ASP A 121 -6.40 20.82 4.49
C ASP A 121 -7.09 20.46 3.16
N ALA A 122 -7.29 19.17 2.89
CA ALA A 122 -7.96 18.69 1.70
C ALA A 122 -9.45 19.09 1.63
N VAL A 123 -10.15 19.14 2.77
CA VAL A 123 -11.60 19.40 2.78
C VAL A 123 -11.95 20.89 2.90
N LYS A 124 -10.98 21.74 3.26
CA LYS A 124 -11.20 23.17 3.54
C LYS A 124 -11.80 23.95 2.38
N ALA A 125 -11.41 23.63 1.14
CA ALA A 125 -11.87 24.31 -0.06
C ALA A 125 -13.06 23.63 -0.75
N LEU A 126 -13.67 22.61 -0.13
CA LEU A 126 -14.83 21.92 -0.69
C LEU A 126 -16.03 22.85 -0.84
N LYS A 127 -16.81 22.62 -1.90
CA LYS A 127 -18.08 23.30 -2.13
C LYS A 127 -19.26 22.36 -1.87
N LYS A 128 -20.42 22.95 -1.58
CA LYS A 128 -21.69 22.22 -1.50
C LYS A 128 -21.97 21.48 -2.82
N GLY A 129 -22.45 20.25 -2.70
CA GLY A 129 -22.69 19.33 -3.81
C GLY A 129 -21.48 18.45 -4.17
N SER A 130 -20.31 18.66 -3.54
CA SER A 130 -19.12 17.84 -3.81
C SER A 130 -19.21 16.46 -3.14
N SER A 131 -18.38 15.54 -3.62
CA SER A 131 -18.22 14.20 -3.08
C SER A 131 -16.78 13.98 -2.61
N VAL A 132 -16.61 13.41 -1.43
CA VAL A 132 -15.29 13.00 -0.89
C VAL A 132 -15.18 11.49 -0.96
N VAL A 133 -14.08 10.98 -1.51
CA VAL A 133 -13.73 9.56 -1.54
C VAL A 133 -12.48 9.35 -0.70
N TYR A 134 -12.67 8.87 0.53
CA TYR A 134 -11.59 8.61 1.46
C TYR A 134 -10.93 7.27 1.14
N MET A 135 -9.67 7.29 0.67
CA MET A 135 -8.95 6.09 0.22
C MET A 135 -7.92 5.56 1.20
N LEU A 136 -7.65 6.28 2.28
CA LEU A 136 -6.81 5.75 3.35
C LEU A 136 -7.60 4.75 4.20
N PRO A 137 -6.95 3.70 4.72
CA PRO A 137 -7.50 2.87 5.79
C PRO A 137 -7.99 3.69 6.97
N ALA A 138 -9.18 3.35 7.46
CA ALA A 138 -9.70 3.79 8.74
C ALA A 138 -9.89 2.59 9.66
N GLY A 139 -9.72 2.81 10.97
CA GLY A 139 -10.09 1.85 11.99
C GLY A 139 -11.61 1.76 12.15
N ILE A 140 -12.07 0.93 13.09
CA ILE A 140 -13.51 0.77 13.37
C ILE A 140 -14.08 2.13 13.83
N GLY A 141 -15.10 2.63 13.13
CA GLY A 141 -15.70 3.93 13.41
C GLY A 141 -14.85 5.14 13.01
N GLY A 142 -13.67 4.94 12.41
CA GLY A 142 -12.78 6.02 12.01
C GLY A 142 -13.38 6.93 10.93
N ASN A 143 -14.26 6.41 10.07
CA ASN A 143 -14.96 7.25 9.10
C ASN A 143 -15.97 8.19 9.77
N ASN A 144 -16.49 7.87 10.96
CA ASN A 144 -17.34 8.82 11.70
C ASN A 144 -16.53 10.04 12.17
N GLU A 145 -15.28 9.84 12.59
CA GLU A 145 -14.36 10.94 12.91
C GLU A 145 -14.07 11.81 11.68
N ASN A 146 -13.85 11.18 10.52
CA ASN A 146 -13.63 11.90 9.25
C ASN A 146 -14.85 12.70 8.81
N ILE A 147 -16.05 12.11 8.93
CA ILE A 147 -17.32 12.80 8.63
C ILE A 147 -17.49 14.01 9.56
N ALA A 148 -17.30 13.83 10.87
CA ALA A 148 -17.38 14.92 11.84
C ALA A 148 -16.35 16.02 11.56
N LEU A 149 -15.14 15.66 11.08
CA LEU A 149 -14.14 16.65 10.67
C LEU A 149 -14.60 17.49 9.48
N ILE A 150 -15.20 16.87 8.45
CA ILE A 150 -15.77 17.60 7.31
C ILE A 150 -16.81 18.59 7.81
N GLU A 151 -17.76 18.13 8.63
CA GLU A 151 -18.84 18.97 9.15
C GLU A 151 -18.31 20.13 9.98
N HIS A 152 -17.32 19.88 10.84
CA HIS A 152 -16.69 20.91 11.66
C HIS A 152 -15.91 21.95 10.83
N VAL A 153 -15.13 21.51 9.83
CA VAL A 153 -14.26 22.39 9.05
C VAL A 153 -15.05 23.21 8.03
N THR A 154 -16.09 22.63 7.43
CA THR A 154 -16.82 23.23 6.31
C THR A 154 -18.17 23.82 6.70
N GLY A 155 -18.74 23.41 7.85
CA GLY A 155 -20.12 23.71 8.24
C GLY A 155 -21.18 22.99 7.41
N MET A 156 -20.78 22.10 6.49
CA MET A 156 -21.67 21.35 5.60
C MET A 156 -22.03 19.99 6.20
N ALA A 157 -23.29 19.58 6.12
CA ALA A 157 -23.74 18.29 6.64
C ALA A 157 -23.39 17.14 5.67
N ALA A 158 -22.75 16.08 6.17
CA ALA A 158 -22.42 14.92 5.35
C ALA A 158 -23.69 14.12 5.00
N GLY A 159 -23.78 13.68 3.74
CA GLY A 159 -24.96 13.01 3.18
C GLY A 159 -26.09 13.97 2.74
N GLN A 160 -25.97 15.27 3.01
CA GLN A 160 -26.91 16.30 2.53
C GLN A 160 -26.20 17.31 1.62
N ASP A 161 -25.20 18.00 2.15
CA ASP A 161 -24.44 19.03 1.44
C ASP A 161 -23.21 18.46 0.74
N VAL A 162 -22.55 17.46 1.34
CA VAL A 162 -21.38 16.76 0.79
C VAL A 162 -21.63 15.26 0.86
N SER A 163 -21.37 14.53 -0.22
CA SER A 163 -21.43 13.06 -0.18
C SER A 163 -20.09 12.50 0.30
N TYR A 164 -20.13 11.51 1.20
CA TYR A 164 -18.93 10.84 1.70
C TYR A 164 -18.91 9.38 1.26
N TYR A 165 -17.76 8.95 0.74
CA TYR A 165 -17.49 7.59 0.33
C TYR A 165 -16.20 7.08 0.99
N TYR A 166 -16.20 5.81 1.40
CA TYR A 166 -15.03 5.12 1.92
C TYR A 166 -14.59 4.02 0.95
N MET A 167 -13.36 4.09 0.44
CA MET A 167 -12.83 3.14 -0.53
C MET A 167 -11.33 2.90 -0.25
N PRO A 168 -10.99 2.15 0.81
CA PRO A 168 -9.61 2.01 1.24
C PRO A 168 -8.76 1.30 0.18
N SER A 169 -7.72 1.98 -0.32
CA SER A 169 -6.71 1.39 -1.19
C SER A 169 -5.78 0.54 -0.35
N SER A 170 -5.85 -0.78 -0.47
CA SER A 170 -5.05 -1.71 0.35
C SER A 170 -4.10 -2.51 -0.53
N PRO A 171 -2.83 -2.70 -0.09
CA PRO A 171 -1.86 -3.50 -0.82
C PRO A 171 -2.11 -5.01 -0.64
N ILE A 172 -2.89 -5.40 0.37
CA ILE A 172 -3.29 -6.78 0.62
C ILE A 172 -4.22 -7.21 -0.53
N ALA A 173 -3.86 -8.33 -1.18
CA ALA A 173 -4.48 -8.87 -2.39
C ALA A 173 -5.96 -8.45 -2.54
N PRO A 174 -6.27 -7.61 -3.55
CA PRO A 174 -7.62 -7.13 -3.73
C PRO A 174 -8.54 -8.29 -4.10
N GLY A 175 -9.75 -8.27 -3.55
CA GLY A 175 -10.80 -9.17 -4.05
C GLY A 175 -11.16 -8.88 -5.51
N THR A 176 -12.05 -9.70 -6.05
CA THR A 176 -12.63 -9.51 -7.40
C THR A 176 -13.60 -8.32 -7.47
N GLU A 177 -13.88 -7.68 -6.34
CA GLU A 177 -14.83 -6.58 -6.20
C GLU A 177 -14.20 -5.40 -5.45
N THR A 178 -14.46 -4.19 -5.96
CA THR A 178 -14.16 -2.93 -5.27
C THR A 178 -15.37 -2.53 -4.45
N LEU A 179 -15.25 -2.62 -3.13
CA LEU A 179 -16.29 -2.20 -2.20
C LEU A 179 -16.15 -0.72 -1.88
N VAL A 180 -17.23 0.03 -2.10
CA VAL A 180 -17.35 1.45 -1.80
C VAL A 180 -18.38 1.62 -0.68
N GLY A 181 -17.92 2.06 0.48
CA GLY A 181 -18.78 2.49 1.58
C GLY A 181 -19.49 3.79 1.22
N SER A 182 -20.79 3.86 1.44
CA SER A 182 -21.64 5.02 1.16
C SER A 182 -22.78 5.10 2.15
N ALA A 183 -23.32 6.29 2.41
CA ALA A 183 -24.45 6.47 3.31
C ALA A 183 -25.65 5.63 2.82
N LYS A 184 -26.12 4.69 3.66
CA LYS A 184 -27.23 3.78 3.36
C LYS A 184 -27.04 3.00 2.04
N SER A 185 -25.80 2.65 1.70
CA SER A 185 -25.46 1.91 0.47
C SER A 185 -25.92 2.61 -0.83
N LYS A 186 -26.01 3.95 -0.79
CA LYS A 186 -26.46 4.75 -1.94
C LYS A 186 -25.47 4.63 -3.10
N GLN A 187 -26.00 4.17 -4.24
CA GLN A 187 -25.25 4.07 -5.49
C GLN A 187 -24.88 5.45 -6.03
N ASP A 188 -23.71 5.55 -6.64
CA ASP A 188 -23.30 6.71 -7.43
C ASP A 188 -22.81 6.24 -8.81
N SER A 189 -23.60 6.53 -9.85
CA SER A 189 -23.30 6.12 -11.22
C SER A 189 -22.06 6.79 -11.80
N ASN A 190 -21.76 8.03 -11.39
CA ASN A 190 -20.58 8.75 -11.87
C ASN A 190 -19.33 8.17 -11.23
N LEU A 191 -19.36 7.96 -9.91
CA LEU A 191 -18.27 7.29 -9.20
C LEU A 191 -18.05 5.87 -9.75
N ALA A 192 -19.12 5.10 -9.96
CA ALA A 192 -19.04 3.76 -10.55
C ALA A 192 -18.38 3.79 -11.94
N LYS A 193 -18.76 4.72 -12.83
CA LYS A 193 -18.14 4.88 -14.16
C LYS A 193 -16.65 5.23 -14.06
N MET A 194 -16.29 6.13 -13.14
CA MET A 194 -14.89 6.50 -12.90
C MET A 194 -14.05 5.32 -12.38
N LEU A 195 -14.63 4.45 -11.55
CA LEU A 195 -13.95 3.29 -10.96
C LEU A 195 -14.01 2.02 -11.82
N TYR A 196 -14.95 1.92 -12.76
CA TYR A 196 -15.18 0.73 -13.57
C TYR A 196 -13.93 0.29 -14.34
N ASP A 197 -13.55 -0.97 -14.23
CA ASP A 197 -12.43 -1.51 -15.01
C ASP A 197 -12.87 -1.84 -16.44
N THR A 198 -12.15 -1.34 -17.46
CA THR A 198 -12.48 -1.55 -18.87
C THR A 198 -12.47 -3.02 -19.28
N ASP A 199 -11.71 -3.85 -18.56
CA ASP A 199 -11.65 -5.30 -18.78
C ASP A 199 -12.85 -6.05 -18.16
N GLY A 200 -13.72 -5.36 -17.41
CA GLY A 200 -14.89 -5.96 -16.75
C GLY A 200 -14.55 -6.91 -15.59
N LYS A 201 -13.27 -7.08 -15.25
CA LYS A 201 -12.78 -8.04 -14.24
C LYS A 201 -13.06 -7.61 -12.80
N LYS A 202 -13.18 -6.29 -12.55
CA LYS A 202 -13.48 -5.74 -11.22
C LYS A 202 -14.84 -5.07 -11.23
N LYS A 203 -15.77 -5.65 -10.46
CA LYS A 203 -17.07 -5.05 -10.19
C LYS A 203 -16.94 -3.99 -9.10
N VAL A 204 -17.68 -2.90 -9.22
CA VAL A 204 -17.83 -1.90 -8.14
C VAL A 204 -19.15 -2.15 -7.44
N SER A 205 -19.12 -2.28 -6.12
CA SER A 205 -20.32 -2.47 -5.30
C SER A 205 -20.35 -1.48 -4.15
N PHE A 206 -21.55 -0.96 -3.89
CA PHE A 206 -21.78 -0.01 -2.81
C PHE A 206 -22.42 -0.71 -1.63
N VAL A 207 -21.84 -0.49 -0.46
CA VAL A 207 -22.30 -0.99 0.83
C VAL A 207 -22.38 0.19 1.81
N ASP A 208 -22.92 -0.05 3.00
CA ASP A 208 -22.87 0.93 4.07
C ASP A 208 -21.41 1.22 4.49
N ILE A 209 -21.11 2.44 4.92
CA ILE A 209 -19.75 2.87 5.30
C ILE A 209 -19.17 1.94 6.36
N TYR A 210 -19.94 1.62 7.40
CA TYR A 210 -19.50 0.74 8.47
C TYR A 210 -19.27 -0.68 7.98
N SER A 211 -20.07 -1.15 7.01
CA SER A 211 -19.83 -2.46 6.37
C SER A 211 -18.52 -2.50 5.58
N ALA A 212 -18.19 -1.41 4.86
CA ALA A 212 -16.91 -1.29 4.16
C ALA A 212 -15.72 -1.22 5.14
N GLU A 213 -15.86 -0.55 6.29
CA GLU A 213 -14.88 -0.56 7.38
C GLU A 213 -14.64 -1.98 7.89
N LEU A 214 -15.70 -2.67 8.32
CA LEU A 214 -15.58 -4.02 8.86
C LEU A 214 -14.99 -5.01 7.85
N SER A 215 -15.39 -4.90 6.58
CA SER A 215 -14.81 -5.72 5.51
C SER A 215 -13.30 -5.50 5.36
N HIS A 216 -12.85 -4.25 5.41
CA HIS A 216 -11.43 -3.92 5.40
C HIS A 216 -10.70 -4.46 6.64
N VAL A 217 -11.27 -4.26 7.83
CA VAL A 217 -10.72 -4.74 9.10
C VAL A 217 -10.55 -6.26 9.08
N ILE A 218 -11.60 -7.01 8.72
CA ILE A 218 -11.57 -8.48 8.65
C ILE A 218 -10.46 -8.94 7.70
N ARG A 219 -10.35 -8.31 6.52
CA ARG A 219 -9.32 -8.65 5.53
C ARG A 219 -7.92 -8.43 6.06
N THR A 220 -7.66 -7.27 6.68
CA THR A 220 -6.35 -6.94 7.26
C THR A 220 -5.99 -7.88 8.41
N LEU A 221 -6.93 -8.16 9.33
CA LEU A 221 -6.69 -9.06 10.45
C LEU A 221 -6.47 -10.52 9.99
N SER A 222 -7.23 -10.99 9.00
CA SER A 222 -7.06 -12.34 8.44
C SER A 222 -5.68 -12.50 7.81
N HIS A 223 -5.21 -11.48 7.08
CA HIS A 223 -3.88 -11.48 6.49
C HIS A 223 -2.78 -11.54 7.55
N TYR A 224 -2.82 -10.63 8.53
CA TYR A 224 -1.76 -10.51 9.52
C TYR A 224 -1.73 -11.60 10.58
N SER A 225 -2.90 -12.15 10.96
CA SER A 225 -2.95 -13.30 11.88
C SER A 225 -2.28 -14.54 11.28
N GLY A 226 -2.55 -14.83 10.00
CA GLY A 226 -1.89 -15.91 9.27
C GLY A 226 -0.38 -15.67 9.17
N MET A 227 0.00 -14.47 8.73
CA MET A 227 1.40 -14.09 8.54
C MET A 227 2.21 -14.15 9.85
N ALA A 228 1.72 -13.54 10.93
CA ALA A 228 2.40 -13.56 12.22
C ALA A 228 2.60 -14.98 12.76
N SER A 229 1.60 -15.86 12.56
CA SER A 229 1.69 -17.26 12.95
C SER A 229 2.84 -17.98 12.22
N ILE A 230 2.96 -17.76 10.90
CA ILE A 230 4.04 -18.33 10.09
C ILE A 230 5.41 -17.83 10.57
N LEU A 231 5.53 -16.51 10.79
CA LEU A 231 6.77 -15.90 11.25
C LEU A 231 7.20 -16.45 12.63
N GLU A 232 6.27 -16.63 13.57
CA GLU A 232 6.58 -17.19 14.89
C GLU A 232 6.98 -18.66 14.84
N VAL A 233 6.34 -19.47 14.00
CA VAL A 233 6.71 -20.89 13.82
C VAL A 233 8.08 -21.01 13.15
N CYS A 234 8.33 -20.23 12.10
CA CYS A 234 9.61 -20.27 11.37
C CYS A 234 10.81 -19.91 12.25
N LYS A 235 10.66 -19.00 13.23
CA LYS A 235 11.70 -18.70 14.23
C LYS A 235 12.16 -19.91 15.05
N LYS A 236 11.35 -20.98 15.11
CA LYS A 236 11.66 -22.20 15.86
C LYS A 236 12.37 -23.26 15.03
N ALA A 237 12.44 -23.09 13.70
CA ALA A 237 13.21 -23.98 12.85
C ALA A 237 14.70 -23.86 13.21
N THR A 238 15.36 -24.99 13.44
CA THR A 238 16.81 -25.06 13.66
C THR A 238 17.51 -25.53 12.39
N ASP A 239 18.78 -25.18 12.23
CA ASP A 239 19.58 -25.70 11.11
C ASP A 239 19.55 -27.23 11.09
N GLY A 240 19.02 -27.80 9.99
CA GLY A 240 18.96 -29.26 9.78
C GLY A 240 17.74 -29.99 10.36
N SER A 241 16.78 -29.33 11.03
CA SER A 241 15.60 -30.03 11.56
C SER A 241 14.56 -30.36 10.50
N LEU A 242 14.52 -29.60 9.39
CA LEU A 242 13.61 -29.77 8.26
C LEU A 242 14.35 -29.31 6.99
N PRO A 243 14.27 -30.01 5.85
CA PRO A 243 14.69 -29.41 4.59
C PRO A 243 13.84 -28.16 4.39
N ALA A 244 14.44 -26.97 4.29
CA ALA A 244 13.71 -25.71 4.06
C ALA A 244 12.71 -25.85 2.90
N ASN A 245 13.08 -26.68 1.92
CA ASN A 245 12.30 -27.09 0.76
C ASN A 245 10.94 -27.71 1.14
N GLU A 246 10.82 -28.51 2.21
CA GLU A 246 9.58 -29.20 2.59
C GLU A 246 8.57 -28.28 3.30
N LEU A 247 9.05 -27.32 4.11
CA LEU A 247 8.20 -26.32 4.80
C LEU A 247 7.81 -25.16 3.90
N MET A 248 8.68 -24.78 2.97
CA MET A 248 8.53 -23.57 2.15
C MET A 248 7.87 -23.82 0.80
N HIS A 249 7.26 -24.99 0.55
CA HIS A 249 6.52 -25.19 -0.68
C HIS A 249 5.33 -24.21 -0.82
N GLY A 250 5.24 -23.55 -1.98
CA GLY A 250 4.15 -22.62 -2.31
C GLY A 250 4.30 -21.25 -1.65
N THR A 251 3.21 -20.73 -1.08
CA THR A 251 3.00 -19.32 -0.67
C THR A 251 4.04 -18.75 0.31
N PHE A 252 4.81 -19.58 1.02
CA PHE A 252 5.76 -19.12 2.04
C PHE A 252 7.18 -18.90 1.52
N SER A 253 7.62 -19.61 0.47
CA SER A 253 8.93 -19.41 -0.16
C SER A 253 9.07 -18.04 -0.82
N ASP A 254 7.96 -17.51 -1.33
CA ASP A 254 7.91 -16.21 -2.00
C ASP A 254 7.56 -15.06 -1.07
N LEU A 255 7.42 -15.30 0.24
CA LEU A 255 7.16 -14.26 1.23
C LEU A 255 8.47 -13.61 1.69
N TYR A 256 8.57 -12.29 1.57
CA TYR A 256 9.70 -11.51 2.06
C TYR A 256 9.26 -10.41 3.04
N ILE A 257 10.23 -9.75 3.68
CA ILE A 257 9.98 -8.59 4.54
C ILE A 257 9.21 -7.47 3.80
N ASP A 258 9.37 -7.35 2.48
CA ASP A 258 8.56 -6.46 1.64
C ASP A 258 7.07 -6.78 1.68
N ASP A 259 6.71 -8.06 1.59
CA ASP A 259 5.32 -8.50 1.69
C ASP A 259 4.80 -8.35 3.12
N VAL A 260 5.64 -8.65 4.11
CA VAL A 260 5.28 -8.56 5.54
C VAL A 260 4.95 -7.14 5.99
N THR A 261 5.58 -6.15 5.36
CA THR A 261 5.33 -4.72 5.64
C THR A 261 4.15 -4.15 4.88
N SER A 262 3.67 -4.85 3.85
CA SER A 262 2.59 -4.37 2.99
C SER A 262 1.27 -4.31 3.78
N GLY A 263 0.82 -3.09 4.10
CA GLY A 263 -0.40 -2.86 4.89
C GLY A 263 -0.18 -2.80 6.41
N LEU A 264 1.05 -2.64 6.89
CA LEU A 264 1.34 -2.57 8.33
C LEU A 264 0.70 -1.33 8.97
N TYR A 265 0.65 -0.21 8.25
CA TYR A 265 -0.15 0.96 8.62
C TYR A 265 -1.61 0.61 8.90
N ASP A 266 -2.25 -0.20 8.03
CA ASP A 266 -3.66 -0.59 8.15
C ASP A 266 -3.87 -1.32 9.49
N LEU A 267 -3.00 -2.27 9.82
CA LEU A 267 -3.04 -3.01 11.09
C LEU A 267 -2.89 -2.08 12.30
N ARG A 268 -1.96 -1.12 12.23
CA ARG A 268 -1.70 -0.14 13.32
C ARG A 268 -2.89 0.79 13.53
N ILE A 269 -3.50 1.29 12.46
CA ILE A 269 -4.69 2.15 12.53
C ILE A 269 -5.88 1.38 13.10
N ILE A 270 -6.08 0.12 12.68
CA ILE A 270 -7.08 -0.75 13.28
C ILE A 270 -6.83 -0.89 14.79
N GLY A 271 -5.60 -1.22 15.19
CA GLY A 271 -5.23 -1.30 16.60
C GLY A 271 -5.52 -0.03 17.40
N SER A 272 -5.27 1.14 16.82
CA SER A 272 -5.56 2.43 17.45
C SER A 272 -7.05 2.75 17.63
N SER A 273 -7.94 2.03 16.92
CA SER A 273 -9.39 2.18 17.03
C SER A 273 -10.05 1.17 17.97
N LEU A 274 -9.29 0.20 18.50
CA LEU A 274 -9.82 -0.80 19.41
C LEU A 274 -9.77 -0.27 20.85
N ASP A 275 -10.92 -0.29 21.52
CA ASP A 275 -11.01 0.05 22.94
C ASP A 275 -10.77 -1.17 23.84
N GLY A 276 -10.05 -0.94 24.95
CA GLY A 276 -9.86 -1.90 26.02
C GLY A 276 -8.96 -3.10 25.69
N ALA A 277 -8.93 -4.06 26.61
CA ALA A 277 -8.10 -5.27 26.52
C ALA A 277 -8.87 -6.48 25.94
N GLY A 278 -9.60 -6.26 24.85
CA GLY A 278 -10.39 -7.31 24.19
C GLY A 278 -9.53 -8.31 23.38
N PRO A 279 -10.08 -9.48 22.99
CA PRO A 279 -9.36 -10.49 22.20
C PRO A 279 -8.77 -9.96 20.89
N LEU A 280 -9.50 -9.07 20.20
CA LEU A 280 -9.00 -8.43 18.97
C LEU A 280 -7.74 -7.60 19.22
N MET A 281 -7.66 -6.90 20.35
CA MET A 281 -6.49 -6.10 20.68
C MET A 281 -5.26 -6.99 20.93
N TYR A 282 -5.44 -8.15 21.57
CA TYR A 282 -4.37 -9.15 21.71
C TYR A 282 -3.91 -9.70 20.37
N LEU A 283 -4.82 -9.97 19.42
CA LEU A 283 -4.47 -10.44 18.08
C LEU A 283 -3.70 -9.38 17.30
N VAL A 284 -4.13 -8.12 17.34
CA VAL A 284 -3.42 -7.01 16.67
C VAL A 284 -2.04 -6.81 17.28
N ASN A 285 -1.94 -6.68 18.60
CA ASN A 285 -0.66 -6.51 19.29
C ASN A 285 0.27 -7.71 19.10
N GLY A 286 -0.26 -8.92 19.16
CA GLY A 286 0.48 -10.15 18.88
C GLY A 286 1.02 -10.18 17.46
N SER A 287 0.21 -9.76 16.48
CA SER A 287 0.63 -9.69 15.07
C SER A 287 1.74 -8.65 14.85
N ILE A 288 1.58 -7.44 15.40
CA ILE A 288 2.61 -6.39 15.34
C ILE A 288 3.92 -6.88 15.99
N ARG A 289 3.85 -7.49 17.18
CA ARG A 289 5.03 -8.06 17.86
C ARG A 289 5.67 -9.19 17.07
N GLY A 290 4.88 -10.01 16.38
CA GLY A 290 5.39 -11.07 15.51
C GLY A 290 6.29 -10.52 14.40
N ILE A 291 5.84 -9.44 13.74
CA ILE A 291 6.57 -8.71 12.68
C ILE A 291 7.82 -8.03 13.22
N GLU A 292 7.72 -7.32 14.35
CA GLU A 292 8.87 -6.69 14.99
C GLU A 292 9.92 -7.73 15.42
N GLY A 293 9.46 -8.85 15.97
CA GLY A 293 10.30 -9.98 16.34
C GLY A 293 10.94 -10.67 15.13
N TYR A 294 10.31 -10.60 13.95
CA TYR A 294 10.89 -11.12 12.71
C TYR A 294 12.11 -10.30 12.27
N THR A 295 12.02 -8.96 12.35
CA THR A 295 13.16 -8.08 12.07
C THR A 295 14.35 -8.42 12.99
N LYS A 296 14.08 -8.66 14.27
CA LYS A 296 15.11 -9.12 15.22
C LYS A 296 15.69 -10.48 14.83
N HIS A 297 14.84 -11.43 14.44
CA HIS A 297 15.28 -12.75 14.02
C HIS A 297 16.21 -12.69 12.80
N LEU A 298 15.87 -11.89 11.79
CA LEU A 298 16.72 -11.66 10.62
C LEU A 298 18.12 -11.18 11.00
N ILE A 299 18.22 -10.21 11.91
CA ILE A 299 19.51 -9.70 12.40
C ILE A 299 20.29 -10.80 13.14
N ASP A 300 19.62 -11.59 13.97
CA ASP A 300 20.25 -12.71 14.67
C ASP A 300 20.76 -13.79 13.69
N GLN A 301 20.08 -14.02 12.57
CA GLN A 301 20.53 -14.93 11.50
C GLN A 301 21.72 -14.40 10.73
N VAL A 302 21.77 -13.09 10.44
CA VAL A 302 22.98 -12.44 9.89
C VAL A 302 24.16 -12.69 10.83
N ARG A 303 23.99 -12.41 12.13
CA ARG A 303 25.03 -12.63 13.15
C ARG A 303 25.43 -14.10 13.26
N GLY A 304 24.46 -15.01 13.20
CA GLY A 304 24.69 -16.46 13.20
C GLY A 304 25.53 -16.90 12.01
N THR A 305 25.24 -16.37 10.81
CA THR A 305 25.99 -16.65 9.58
C THR A 305 27.44 -16.20 9.68
N LEU A 306 27.70 -15.01 10.22
CA LEU A 306 29.06 -14.52 10.47
C LEU A 306 29.82 -15.48 11.41
N LYS A 307 29.19 -15.90 12.52
CA LYS A 307 29.81 -16.84 13.48
C LYS A 307 30.11 -18.20 12.87
N LYS A 308 29.17 -18.78 12.11
CA LYS A 308 29.34 -20.10 11.46
C LYS A 308 30.49 -20.11 10.45
N ARG A 309 30.77 -18.97 9.81
CA ARG A 309 31.82 -18.80 8.80
C ARG A 309 33.10 -18.14 9.32
N ASP A 310 33.24 -17.99 10.64
CA ASP A 310 34.38 -17.31 11.30
C ASP A 310 34.68 -15.89 10.74
N LEU A 311 33.63 -15.16 10.35
CA LEU A 311 33.74 -13.81 9.81
C LEU A 311 33.72 -12.77 10.93
N LYS A 312 34.72 -11.87 10.91
CA LYS A 312 34.79 -10.73 11.82
C LYS A 312 33.95 -9.58 11.29
N ALA A 313 33.10 -9.00 12.14
CA ALA A 313 32.27 -7.85 11.78
C ALA A 313 33.05 -6.67 11.17
N SER A 314 34.29 -6.42 11.61
CA SER A 314 35.15 -5.36 11.06
C SER A 314 35.63 -5.61 9.62
N ARG A 315 35.61 -6.87 9.16
CA ARG A 315 35.99 -7.31 7.81
C ARG A 315 34.77 -7.67 6.96
N THR A 316 33.57 -7.37 7.45
CA THR A 316 32.31 -7.66 6.78
C THR A 316 31.62 -6.36 6.39
N LYS A 317 31.02 -6.37 5.21
CA LYS A 317 30.11 -5.35 4.72
C LYS A 317 28.72 -5.97 4.57
N VAL A 318 27.67 -5.23 4.93
CA VAL A 318 26.29 -5.65 4.69
C VAL A 318 25.64 -4.74 3.65
N ALA A 319 25.15 -5.32 2.56
CA ALA A 319 24.29 -4.63 1.60
C ALA A 319 22.84 -5.05 1.80
N ILE A 320 21.96 -4.09 2.06
CA ILE A 320 20.50 -4.33 2.16
C ILE A 320 19.89 -4.04 0.79
N ALA A 321 19.55 -5.09 0.05
CA ALA A 321 18.91 -5.00 -1.25
C ALA A 321 17.38 -4.95 -1.07
N TRP A 322 16.82 -3.73 -1.14
CA TRP A 322 15.38 -3.50 -1.03
C TRP A 322 14.95 -2.33 -1.91
N THR A 323 14.42 -2.64 -3.09
CA THR A 323 13.89 -1.62 -4.00
C THR A 323 12.52 -1.18 -3.53
N LEU A 324 12.42 0.07 -3.05
CA LEU A 324 11.19 0.65 -2.55
C LEU A 324 10.59 1.64 -3.56
N ASP A 325 9.27 1.75 -3.57
CA ASP A 325 8.56 2.85 -4.21
C ASP A 325 8.53 4.06 -3.24
N PRO A 326 9.28 5.16 -3.53
CA PRO A 326 9.31 6.32 -2.65
C PRO A 326 7.99 7.10 -2.63
N HIS A 327 7.09 6.83 -3.58
CA HIS A 327 5.79 7.49 -3.73
C HIS A 327 4.63 6.66 -3.19
N GLU A 328 4.85 5.45 -2.65
CA GLU A 328 3.77 4.65 -2.04
C GLU A 328 3.01 5.47 -0.99
N MET A 329 1.68 5.33 -0.94
CA MET A 329 0.83 6.05 0.02
C MET A 329 1.25 5.75 1.46
N ARG A 330 1.71 4.53 1.75
CA ARG A 330 2.20 4.10 3.08
C ARG A 330 3.71 4.23 3.17
N GLY A 331 4.19 4.72 4.31
CA GLY A 331 5.62 4.90 4.58
C GLY A 331 6.28 3.75 5.35
N ASP A 332 5.56 2.68 5.72
CA ASP A 332 6.08 1.66 6.65
C ASP A 332 7.33 0.96 6.11
N LYS A 333 7.43 0.73 4.81
CA LYS A 333 8.62 0.11 4.19
C LYS A 333 9.87 0.98 4.34
N ILE A 334 9.72 2.30 4.13
CA ILE A 334 10.80 3.27 4.27
C ILE A 334 11.27 3.36 5.73
N ASP A 335 10.31 3.38 6.66
CA ASP A 335 10.57 3.37 8.11
C ASP A 335 11.28 2.07 8.53
N LEU A 336 10.79 0.90 8.06
CA LEU A 336 11.38 -0.37 8.41
C LEU A 336 12.78 -0.56 7.82
N LEU A 337 13.02 -0.15 6.58
CA LEU A 337 14.37 -0.17 5.99
C LEU A 337 15.35 0.66 6.84
N SER A 338 14.92 1.84 7.29
CA SER A 338 15.73 2.70 8.15
C SER A 338 15.99 2.09 9.54
N SER A 339 14.99 1.44 10.12
CA SER A 339 15.13 0.69 11.37
C SER A 339 16.07 -0.51 11.23
N LEU A 340 15.92 -1.29 10.15
CA LEU A 340 16.73 -2.47 9.86
C LEU A 340 18.20 -2.08 9.67
N GLU A 341 18.48 -1.08 8.83
CA GLU A 341 19.83 -0.58 8.61
C GLU A 341 20.50 -0.13 9.92
N THR A 342 19.78 0.66 10.74
CA THR A 342 20.30 1.13 12.03
C THR A 342 20.64 -0.05 12.94
N LYS A 343 19.73 -1.02 13.08
CA LYS A 343 19.94 -2.18 13.94
C LYS A 343 21.02 -3.13 13.43
N VAL A 344 21.25 -3.23 12.12
CA VAL A 344 22.39 -3.98 11.57
C VAL A 344 23.69 -3.24 11.85
N ARG A 345 23.69 -1.90 11.75
CA ARG A 345 24.85 -1.05 12.01
C ARG A 345 25.38 -1.16 13.44
N ASP A 346 24.50 -1.43 14.40
CA ASP A 346 24.87 -1.70 15.79
C ASP A 346 25.82 -2.91 15.94
N TYR A 347 25.83 -3.84 14.98
CA TYR A 347 26.68 -5.04 14.99
C TYR A 347 27.80 -5.00 13.94
N ILE A 348 27.53 -4.42 12.77
CA ILE A 348 28.46 -4.37 11.63
C ILE A 348 28.53 -2.92 11.17
N GLY A 349 29.69 -2.26 11.32
CA GLY A 349 29.80 -0.82 11.07
C GLY A 349 29.62 -0.39 9.61
N ASP A 350 29.84 -1.30 8.66
CA ASP A 350 29.74 -1.05 7.22
C ASP A 350 28.44 -1.65 6.66
N VAL A 351 27.41 -0.80 6.57
CA VAL A 351 26.08 -1.16 6.06
C VAL A 351 25.67 -0.14 5.01
N GLU A 352 25.25 -0.63 3.84
CA GLU A 352 24.72 0.20 2.76
C GLU A 352 23.34 -0.27 2.30
N ARG A 353 22.55 0.67 1.78
CA ARG A 353 21.28 0.39 1.12
C ARG A 353 21.53 0.26 -0.37
N HIS A 354 20.97 -0.79 -0.98
CA HIS A 354 20.94 -0.93 -2.42
C HIS A 354 19.49 -0.84 -2.89
N GLN A 355 19.19 0.21 -3.66
CA GLN A 355 17.87 0.44 -4.26
C GLN A 355 18.03 0.61 -5.77
N GLY A 356 17.07 0.12 -6.55
CA GLY A 356 17.00 0.42 -7.98
C GLY A 356 16.90 -0.80 -8.89
N PRO A 357 16.98 -0.60 -10.21
CA PRO A 357 16.73 -1.65 -11.19
C PRO A 357 17.88 -2.65 -11.31
N THR A 358 19.12 -2.20 -11.12
CA THR A 358 20.32 -3.04 -11.15
C THR A 358 20.82 -3.35 -9.74
N PHE A 359 21.73 -4.31 -9.61
CA PHE A 359 22.47 -4.58 -8.39
C PHE A 359 23.96 -4.49 -8.69
N ASP A 360 24.61 -3.44 -8.22
CA ASP A 360 26.00 -3.11 -8.49
C ASP A 360 26.69 -2.75 -7.18
N LEU A 361 27.55 -3.65 -6.71
CA LEU A 361 28.38 -3.42 -5.55
C LEU A 361 29.78 -3.01 -6.00
N TYR A 362 30.30 -1.94 -5.42
CA TYR A 362 31.72 -1.61 -5.58
C TYR A 362 32.57 -2.70 -4.91
N HIS A 363 33.64 -3.12 -5.60
CA HIS A 363 34.59 -4.07 -5.02
C HIS A 363 35.22 -3.49 -3.75
N THR A 364 35.24 -4.30 -2.70
CA THR A 364 35.90 -3.99 -1.43
C THR A 364 36.66 -5.20 -0.94
N ASP A 365 37.70 -5.00 -0.13
CA ASP A 365 38.47 -6.09 0.50
C ASP A 365 37.68 -6.84 1.59
N LYS A 366 36.43 -6.44 1.84
CA LYS A 366 35.55 -7.01 2.85
C LYS A 366 34.66 -8.09 2.25
N THR A 367 34.42 -9.13 3.04
CA THR A 367 33.39 -10.12 2.70
C THR A 367 32.02 -9.44 2.74
N THR A 368 31.26 -9.55 1.65
CA THR A 368 29.95 -8.90 1.55
C THR A 368 28.83 -9.88 1.82
N VAL A 369 27.95 -9.51 2.75
CA VAL A 369 26.69 -10.19 3.04
C VAL A 369 25.56 -9.36 2.45
N VAL A 370 24.74 -9.96 1.59
CA VAL A 370 23.61 -9.29 0.95
C VAL A 370 22.31 -9.79 1.57
N ILE A 371 21.53 -8.87 2.15
CA ILE A 371 20.17 -9.16 2.64
C ILE A 371 19.20 -8.79 1.52
N THR A 372 18.48 -9.77 0.96
CA THR A 372 17.51 -9.53 -0.11
C THR A 372 16.09 -9.44 0.46
N CYS A 373 15.49 -8.27 0.37
CA CYS A 373 14.24 -7.94 1.07
C CYS A 373 12.96 -8.15 0.26
N SER A 374 13.07 -8.49 -1.02
CA SER A 374 11.95 -8.86 -1.88
C SER A 374 12.35 -9.98 -2.84
N LYS A 375 11.38 -10.68 -3.43
CA LYS A 375 11.63 -11.67 -4.48
C LYS A 375 12.35 -11.06 -5.68
N VAL A 376 11.94 -9.86 -6.07
CA VAL A 376 12.52 -9.11 -7.19
C VAL A 376 13.99 -8.79 -6.92
N ASP A 377 14.32 -8.31 -5.71
CA ASP A 377 15.71 -7.99 -5.36
C ASP A 377 16.56 -9.24 -5.20
N TYR A 378 15.99 -10.34 -4.68
CA TYR A 378 16.66 -11.63 -4.67
C TYR A 378 17.04 -12.11 -6.07
N ASP A 379 16.10 -12.09 -7.02
CA ASP A 379 16.35 -12.53 -8.39
C ASP A 379 17.41 -11.67 -9.09
N LYS A 380 17.37 -10.34 -8.88
CA LYS A 380 18.42 -9.41 -9.35
C LYS A 380 19.79 -9.80 -8.80
N VAL A 381 19.90 -9.97 -7.48
CA VAL A 381 21.17 -10.30 -6.81
C VAL A 381 21.70 -11.65 -7.29
N VAL A 382 20.87 -12.69 -7.38
CA VAL A 382 21.31 -14.02 -7.83
C VAL A 382 21.72 -14.03 -9.29
N SER A 383 21.04 -13.27 -10.17
CA SER A 383 21.43 -13.16 -11.58
C SER A 383 22.85 -12.57 -11.75
N LYS A 384 23.25 -11.66 -10.87
CA LYS A 384 24.60 -11.08 -10.76
C LYS A 384 25.59 -12.02 -10.07
N ASN A 385 25.21 -12.63 -8.95
CA ASN A 385 26.09 -13.51 -8.16
C ASN A 385 26.56 -14.73 -8.96
N ARG A 386 25.74 -15.25 -9.88
CA ARG A 386 26.16 -16.31 -10.83
C ARG A 386 27.29 -15.89 -11.79
N GLN A 387 27.60 -14.60 -11.86
CA GLN A 387 28.67 -14.05 -12.70
C GLN A 387 29.93 -13.69 -11.89
N SER A 388 29.86 -13.62 -10.56
CA SER A 388 30.95 -13.23 -9.65
C SER A 388 30.77 -13.89 -8.28
N ASP A 389 31.62 -14.85 -7.92
CA ASP A 389 31.52 -15.72 -6.73
C ASP A 389 31.67 -15.04 -5.34
N ASP A 390 31.37 -13.74 -5.20
CA ASP A 390 31.91 -12.93 -4.09
C ASP A 390 30.94 -12.68 -2.91
N PHE A 391 29.68 -13.15 -2.96
CA PHE A 391 28.65 -12.72 -1.99
C PHE A 391 27.95 -13.84 -1.22
N ILE A 392 27.77 -13.60 0.09
CA ILE A 392 26.87 -14.41 0.94
C ILE A 392 25.48 -13.80 0.87
N VAL A 393 24.51 -14.51 0.27
CA VAL A 393 23.14 -14.00 0.12
C VAL A 393 22.23 -14.60 1.19
N ILE A 394 21.56 -13.74 1.95
CA ILE A 394 20.55 -14.08 2.95
C ILE A 394 19.20 -13.54 2.46
N LYS A 395 18.23 -14.42 2.27
CA LYS A 395 16.86 -14.01 1.98
C LYS A 395 16.22 -13.44 3.24
N ALA A 396 15.61 -12.27 3.17
CA ALA A 396 14.71 -11.81 4.23
C ALA A 396 13.32 -12.43 4.03
N ASN A 397 13.26 -13.76 4.04
CA ASN A 397 12.04 -14.56 4.08
C ASN A 397 11.83 -15.15 5.50
N PRO A 398 10.70 -15.83 5.81
CA PRO A 398 10.43 -16.32 7.16
C PRO A 398 11.54 -17.18 7.79
N LEU A 399 12.23 -18.01 6.99
CA LEU A 399 13.32 -18.88 7.47
C LEU A 399 14.71 -18.22 7.43
N CYS A 400 14.83 -17.03 6.83
CA CYS A 400 16.10 -16.35 6.61
C CYS A 400 17.14 -17.23 5.88
N GLU A 401 16.73 -17.90 4.81
CA GLU A 401 17.57 -18.87 4.10
C GLU A 401 18.85 -18.22 3.58
N THR A 402 19.99 -18.88 3.79
CA THR A 402 21.28 -18.47 3.23
C THR A 402 21.59 -19.33 2.03
N LEU A 403 21.91 -18.71 0.89
CA LEU A 403 22.46 -19.42 -0.26
C LEU A 403 23.84 -19.97 0.13
N LEU A 404 23.93 -21.29 0.22
CA LEU A 404 25.21 -21.98 0.32
C LEU A 404 25.83 -22.01 -1.08
N GLN A 405 27.05 -21.50 -1.20
CA GLN A 405 27.93 -21.91 -2.29
C GLN A 405 28.33 -23.35 -2.00
N GLU A 406 28.05 -24.28 -2.92
CA GLU A 406 28.65 -25.62 -2.89
C GLU A 406 30.14 -25.55 -3.19
#